data_AF-A0A972R3D9-F1
#
_entry.id   AF-A0A972R3D9-F1
#
_cell.length_a   1.000
_cell.length_b   1.000
_cell.length_c   1.000
_cell.angle_alpha   90.00
_cell.angle_beta   90.00
_cell.angle_gamma   90.00
#
_symmetry.space_group_name_H-M   'P 1'
#
loop_
_entity.id
_entity.type
_entity.pdbx_description
1 polymer ?
#
loop_
_entity_poly.entity_id
_entity_poly.type
_entity_poly.pdbx_seq_one_letter_code
_entity_poly.pdbx_strand_id
1 'polypeptide(L)'
;MWAAFVQYKFMLSKFIIVPGVRYESMTLSLDDYGKSDPQRTGRNVKSRVNKVSIFIPGIGLDYQFTPSFTSFLGVHKGFSPPGSKEGTRPEESINYELGARYRNSTLAVQGVIFFNDYSNLLGSDLEASGGEGTGYLFNGGEVDVKGIELSASYDIGEAAQMTGFAIPLRVSYTYTDAEFRNKFKSDFGPWGTVEPGFELPYLPHHQIATSIGLEWTKFAANLSAKYVSKTRTEAGTGDFVPSLSTDARLVLDVSVDYALTPRNKVFVSVRNLTDRTYIAARRPAGIRPGLPRTLIFGLKSDF
;
A
#
# COMPACT_ATOMS: atom_id res chain seq x y z
N MET A 1 -22.58 6.54 -13.37
CA MET A 1 -21.50 5.58 -13.69
C MET A 1 -22.12 4.22 -13.87
N TRP A 2 -21.67 3.44 -14.83
CA TRP A 2 -22.05 2.03 -14.94
C TRP A 2 -20.83 1.18 -15.29
N ALA A 3 -20.86 -0.08 -14.85
CA ALA A 3 -19.80 -1.04 -15.10
C ALA A 3 -20.40 -2.42 -15.36
N ALA A 4 -19.76 -3.17 -16.23
CA ALA A 4 -20.08 -4.57 -16.50
C ALA A 4 -18.79 -5.39 -16.50
N PHE A 5 -18.84 -6.65 -16.06
CA PHE A 5 -17.69 -7.54 -16.13
C PHE A 5 -18.11 -8.95 -16.49
N VAL A 6 -17.19 -9.67 -17.12
CA VAL A 6 -17.30 -11.10 -17.38
C VAL A 6 -15.98 -11.74 -16.96
N GLN A 7 -16.06 -12.84 -16.23
CA GLN A 7 -14.93 -13.63 -15.81
C GLN A 7 -15.30 -15.11 -15.93
N TYR A 8 -14.34 -15.94 -16.32
CA TYR A 8 -14.55 -17.38 -16.37
C TYR A 8 -13.36 -18.09 -15.70
N LYS A 9 -13.64 -19.14 -14.94
CA LYS A 9 -12.61 -19.94 -14.26
C LYS A 9 -12.52 -21.31 -14.93
N PHE A 10 -11.47 -21.53 -15.72
CA PHE A 10 -11.13 -22.84 -16.28
C PHE A 10 -10.34 -23.63 -15.25
N MET A 11 -10.75 -24.87 -14.98
CA MET A 11 -10.00 -25.81 -14.12
C MET A 11 -9.59 -27.01 -14.96
N LEU A 12 -8.29 -27.19 -15.16
CA LEU A 12 -7.69 -28.17 -16.06
C LEU A 12 -6.62 -28.94 -15.29
N SER A 13 -7.00 -30.02 -14.61
CA SER A 13 -6.10 -30.80 -13.75
C SER A 13 -5.42 -29.90 -12.71
N LYS A 14 -4.11 -29.67 -12.84
CA LYS A 14 -3.30 -28.82 -11.96
C LYS A 14 -3.36 -27.32 -12.29
N PHE A 15 -3.98 -26.94 -13.41
CA PHE A 15 -4.08 -25.55 -13.85
C PHE A 15 -5.43 -24.94 -13.49
N ILE A 16 -5.40 -23.69 -13.02
CA ILE A 16 -6.57 -22.83 -12.94
C ILE A 16 -6.27 -21.59 -13.78
N ILE A 17 -7.09 -21.32 -14.79
CA ILE A 17 -6.92 -20.16 -15.68
C ILE A 17 -8.15 -19.27 -15.53
N VAL A 18 -7.93 -17.98 -15.29
CA VAL A 18 -9.00 -17.04 -14.97
C VAL A 18 -8.87 -15.79 -15.85
N PRO A 19 -9.29 -15.83 -17.12
CA PRO A 19 -9.48 -14.63 -17.91
C PRO A 19 -10.72 -13.85 -17.44
N GLY A 20 -10.63 -12.53 -17.53
CA GLY A 20 -11.76 -11.64 -17.30
C GLY A 20 -11.58 -10.31 -18.02
N VAL A 21 -12.70 -9.63 -18.24
CA VAL A 21 -12.72 -8.27 -18.74
C VAL A 21 -13.81 -7.49 -18.02
N ARG A 22 -13.49 -6.26 -17.66
CA ARG A 22 -14.44 -5.28 -17.14
C ARG A 22 -14.50 -4.09 -18.08
N TYR A 23 -15.70 -3.59 -18.31
CA TYR A 23 -15.93 -2.33 -18.99
C TYR A 23 -16.55 -1.34 -18.02
N GLU A 24 -16.05 -0.12 -18.00
CA GLU A 24 -16.63 0.98 -17.23
C GLU A 24 -16.93 2.16 -18.12
N SER A 25 -18.04 2.85 -17.83
CA SER A 25 -18.34 4.16 -18.40
C SER A 25 -18.83 5.11 -17.33
N MET A 26 -18.24 6.30 -17.32
CA MET A 26 -18.41 7.29 -16.27
C MET A 26 -18.49 8.69 -16.84
N THR A 27 -19.29 9.51 -16.18
CA THR A 27 -19.40 10.95 -16.41
C THR A 27 -19.05 11.61 -15.08
N LEU A 28 -17.97 12.38 -15.06
CA LEU A 28 -17.50 13.16 -13.92
C LEU A 28 -17.95 14.60 -14.14
N SER A 29 -18.64 15.20 -13.17
CA SER A 29 -19.11 16.59 -13.25
C SER A 29 -18.69 17.37 -12.02
N LEU A 30 -18.32 18.63 -12.20
CA LEU A 30 -18.06 19.59 -11.12
C LEU A 30 -18.77 20.90 -11.43
N ASP A 31 -19.55 21.39 -10.47
CA ASP A 31 -20.09 22.74 -10.46
C ASP A 31 -19.36 23.57 -9.41
N ASP A 32 -18.60 24.57 -9.86
CA ASP A 32 -17.92 25.52 -9.00
C ASP A 32 -18.75 26.81 -8.90
N TYR A 33 -19.35 27.04 -7.73
CA TYR A 33 -20.15 28.22 -7.41
C TYR A 33 -19.29 29.43 -7.00
N GLY A 34 -17.98 29.24 -6.85
CA GLY A 34 -17.05 30.29 -6.41
C GLY A 34 -17.34 30.81 -5.00
N LYS A 35 -16.53 31.78 -4.56
CA LYS A 35 -16.67 32.39 -3.23
C LYS A 35 -17.80 33.42 -3.16
N SER A 36 -18.29 33.90 -4.30
CA SER A 36 -19.30 34.95 -4.43
C SER A 36 -20.74 34.44 -4.41
N ASP A 37 -20.96 33.12 -4.53
CA ASP A 37 -22.28 32.50 -4.46
C ASP A 37 -22.32 31.40 -3.37
N PRO A 38 -22.13 31.77 -2.08
CA PRO A 38 -22.12 30.80 -0.99
C PRO A 38 -23.48 30.10 -0.79
N GLN A 39 -24.57 30.76 -1.22
CA GLN A 39 -25.92 30.22 -1.17
C GLN A 39 -26.24 29.30 -2.35
N ARG A 40 -25.28 29.10 -3.27
CA ARG A 40 -25.40 28.22 -4.46
C ARG A 40 -26.64 28.52 -5.30
N THR A 41 -26.90 29.80 -5.49
CA THR A 41 -28.05 30.32 -6.26
C THR A 41 -27.89 30.13 -7.77
N GLY A 42 -26.69 29.77 -8.25
CA GLY A 42 -26.40 29.54 -9.66
C GLY A 42 -25.73 30.74 -10.35
N ARG A 43 -25.31 31.76 -9.61
CA ARG A 43 -24.72 32.97 -10.18
C ARG A 43 -23.25 32.74 -10.54
N ASN A 44 -22.91 32.82 -11.82
CA ASN A 44 -21.55 32.60 -12.36
C ASN A 44 -20.95 31.20 -12.09
N VAL A 45 -21.79 30.16 -12.05
CA VAL A 45 -21.31 28.77 -11.90
C VAL A 45 -20.40 28.37 -13.06
N LYS A 46 -19.25 27.79 -12.73
CA LYS A 46 -18.36 27.16 -13.70
C LYS A 46 -18.55 25.65 -13.63
N SER A 47 -19.22 25.11 -14.64
CA SER A 47 -19.43 23.66 -14.76
C SER A 47 -18.37 23.02 -15.65
N ARG A 48 -17.91 21.82 -15.27
CA ARG A 48 -17.03 20.99 -16.10
C ARG A 48 -17.53 19.56 -16.10
N VAL A 49 -17.44 18.91 -17.24
CA VAL A 49 -17.85 17.51 -17.43
C VAL A 49 -16.76 16.75 -18.16
N ASN A 50 -16.37 15.60 -17.64
CA ASN A 50 -15.44 14.68 -18.27
C ASN A 50 -16.11 13.30 -18.42
N LYS A 51 -16.08 12.72 -19.62
CA LYS A 51 -16.67 11.41 -19.90
C LYS A 51 -15.56 10.44 -20.25
N VAL A 52 -15.56 9.28 -19.58
CA VAL A 52 -14.54 8.25 -19.75
C VAL A 52 -15.23 6.91 -19.94
N SER A 53 -14.71 6.14 -20.88
CA SER A 53 -15.09 4.75 -21.10
C SER A 53 -13.82 3.92 -21.28
N ILE A 54 -13.73 2.77 -20.61
CA ILE A 54 -12.51 1.96 -20.61
C ILE A 54 -12.80 0.46 -20.50
N PHE A 55 -12.00 -0.33 -21.20
CA PHE A 55 -11.88 -1.78 -20.99
C PHE A 55 -10.68 -2.08 -20.10
N ILE A 56 -10.89 -2.97 -19.13
CA ILE A 56 -9.96 -3.39 -18.10
C ILE A 56 -9.86 -4.93 -18.18
N PRO A 57 -9.06 -5.48 -19.11
CA PRO A 57 -8.85 -6.91 -19.21
C PRO A 57 -7.85 -7.40 -18.16
N GLY A 58 -7.91 -8.70 -17.86
CA GLY A 58 -6.89 -9.38 -17.08
C GLY A 58 -6.97 -10.89 -17.22
N ILE A 59 -5.86 -11.57 -16.95
CA ILE A 59 -5.78 -13.02 -16.93
C ILE A 59 -4.85 -13.46 -15.82
N GLY A 60 -5.33 -14.41 -15.02
CA GLY A 60 -4.54 -15.12 -14.02
C GLY A 60 -4.36 -16.59 -14.38
N LEU A 61 -3.24 -17.17 -13.99
CA LEU A 61 -2.89 -18.58 -14.13
C LEU A 61 -2.33 -19.08 -12.80
N ASP A 62 -2.98 -20.06 -12.18
CA ASP A 62 -2.41 -20.83 -11.07
C ASP A 62 -1.98 -22.21 -11.55
N TYR A 63 -0.86 -22.71 -11.03
CA TYR A 63 -0.39 -24.07 -11.20
C TYR A 63 -0.13 -24.72 -9.84
N GLN A 64 -0.89 -25.77 -9.54
CA GLN A 64 -0.76 -26.54 -8.31
C GLN A 64 0.22 -27.69 -8.49
N PHE A 65 1.45 -27.54 -7.98
CA PHE A 65 2.44 -28.62 -8.00
C PHE A 65 2.02 -29.75 -7.06
N THR A 66 1.63 -29.38 -5.84
CA THR A 66 1.12 -30.25 -4.75
C THR A 66 -0.01 -29.54 -4.00
N PRO A 67 -0.78 -30.22 -3.13
CA PRO A 67 -1.79 -29.54 -2.30
C PRO A 67 -1.24 -28.41 -1.42
N SER A 68 0.05 -28.43 -1.10
CA SER A 68 0.74 -27.46 -0.25
C SER A 68 1.59 -26.45 -1.03
N PHE A 69 1.78 -26.61 -2.35
CA PHE A 69 2.65 -25.75 -3.15
C PHE A 69 2.01 -25.37 -4.49
N THR A 70 1.81 -24.07 -4.68
CA THR A 70 1.17 -23.48 -5.86
C THR A 70 1.98 -22.28 -6.35
N SER A 71 2.18 -22.17 -7.66
CA SER A 71 2.64 -20.92 -8.30
C SER A 71 1.50 -20.21 -9.00
N PHE A 72 1.65 -18.90 -9.19
CA PHE A 72 0.69 -18.09 -9.92
C PHE A 72 1.39 -17.05 -10.78
N LEU A 73 0.75 -16.72 -11.91
CA LEU A 73 1.14 -15.68 -12.85
C LEU A 73 -0.10 -14.85 -13.18
N GLY A 74 0.02 -13.53 -13.27
CA GLY A 74 -1.09 -12.65 -13.62
C GLY A 74 -0.66 -11.48 -14.48
N VAL A 75 -1.52 -11.07 -15.41
CA VAL A 75 -1.40 -9.81 -16.14
C VAL A 75 -2.74 -9.10 -16.08
N HIS A 76 -2.76 -7.89 -15.52
CA HIS A 76 -3.98 -7.15 -15.24
C HIS A 76 -3.84 -5.68 -15.60
N LYS A 77 -4.84 -5.12 -16.29
CA LYS A 77 -4.91 -3.68 -16.47
C LYS A 77 -5.39 -2.99 -15.20
N GLY A 78 -4.64 -2.00 -14.72
CA GLY A 78 -5.02 -1.06 -13.68
C GLY A 78 -5.70 0.18 -14.27
N PHE A 79 -6.62 0.77 -13.51
CA PHE A 79 -7.32 1.99 -13.90
C PHE A 79 -7.72 2.82 -12.68
N SER A 80 -7.53 4.14 -12.76
CA SER A 80 -8.16 5.12 -11.87
C SER A 80 -8.83 6.22 -12.70
N PRO A 81 -10.06 6.63 -12.37
CA PRO A 81 -10.75 7.66 -13.12
C PRO A 81 -10.01 9.01 -13.02
N PRO A 82 -10.04 9.83 -14.10
CA PRO A 82 -9.51 11.18 -14.04
C PRO A 82 -10.42 12.10 -13.22
N GLY A 83 -9.95 13.33 -12.99
CA GLY A 83 -10.79 14.41 -12.49
C GLY A 83 -11.74 14.97 -13.56
N SER A 84 -12.62 15.89 -13.14
CA SER A 84 -13.52 16.64 -14.05
C SER A 84 -12.81 17.76 -14.83
N LYS A 85 -11.54 18.05 -14.53
CA LYS A 85 -10.75 19.07 -15.22
C LYS A 85 -10.43 18.63 -16.64
N GLU A 86 -10.60 19.54 -17.60
CA GLU A 86 -10.24 19.31 -18.99
C GLU A 86 -8.74 19.00 -19.13
N GLY A 87 -8.42 17.99 -19.94
CA GLY A 87 -7.03 17.52 -20.15
C GLY A 87 -6.50 16.52 -19.12
N THR A 88 -7.20 16.27 -18.00
CA THR A 88 -6.85 15.17 -17.09
C THR A 88 -7.26 13.84 -17.73
N ARG A 89 -6.27 12.95 -17.92
CA ARG A 89 -6.46 11.62 -18.49
C ARG A 89 -6.57 10.59 -17.38
N PRO A 90 -7.21 9.43 -17.62
CA PRO A 90 -7.25 8.39 -16.61
C PRO A 90 -5.85 7.92 -16.23
N GLU A 91 -5.71 7.41 -15.00
CA GLU A 91 -4.57 6.59 -14.66
C GLU A 91 -4.78 5.21 -15.28
N GLU A 92 -3.79 4.72 -16.01
CA GLU A 92 -3.86 3.41 -16.64
C GLU A 92 -2.50 2.72 -16.51
N SER A 93 -2.54 1.45 -16.14
CA SER A 93 -1.33 0.65 -15.99
C SER A 93 -1.51 -0.81 -16.42
N ILE A 94 -0.42 -1.51 -16.68
CA ILE A 94 -0.43 -2.97 -16.84
C ILE A 94 0.45 -3.58 -15.75
N ASN A 95 -0.17 -4.35 -14.86
CA ASN A 95 0.49 -5.04 -13.77
C ASN A 95 0.77 -6.49 -14.16
N TYR A 96 2.01 -6.92 -13.97
CA TYR A 96 2.52 -8.27 -14.18
C TYR A 96 2.97 -8.82 -12.83
N GLU A 97 2.49 -10.00 -12.46
CA GLU A 97 2.85 -10.66 -11.21
C GLU A 97 3.23 -12.10 -11.46
N LEU A 98 4.32 -12.54 -10.84
CA LEU A 98 4.72 -13.95 -10.78
C LEU A 98 5.04 -14.29 -9.32
N GLY A 99 4.42 -15.33 -8.78
CA GLY A 99 4.65 -15.72 -7.40
C GLY A 99 4.46 -17.19 -7.12
N ALA A 100 4.82 -17.57 -5.90
CA ALA A 100 4.66 -18.91 -5.39
C ALA A 100 4.24 -18.88 -3.92
N ARG A 101 3.46 -19.87 -3.52
CA ARG A 101 2.90 -20.02 -2.17
C ARG A 101 3.11 -21.45 -1.72
N TYR A 102 3.73 -21.62 -0.56
CA TYR A 102 3.83 -22.88 0.17
C TYR A 102 3.06 -22.77 1.48
N ARG A 103 2.27 -23.78 1.84
CA ARG A 103 1.59 -23.84 3.13
C ARG A 103 1.42 -25.27 3.60
N ASN A 104 1.86 -25.54 4.83
CA ASN A 104 1.50 -26.72 5.62
C ASN A 104 0.95 -26.26 6.99
N SER A 105 0.83 -27.15 7.97
CA SER A 105 0.26 -26.82 9.28
C SER A 105 1.11 -25.82 10.06
N THR A 106 2.44 -25.95 10.01
CA THR A 106 3.38 -25.15 10.82
C THR A 106 3.98 -23.96 10.06
N LEU A 107 4.08 -24.05 8.73
CA LEU A 107 4.82 -23.12 7.88
C LEU A 107 3.92 -22.62 6.73
N ALA A 108 3.90 -21.31 6.53
CA ALA A 108 3.42 -20.68 5.31
C ALA A 108 4.46 -19.70 4.77
N VAL A 109 4.75 -19.78 3.47
CA VAL A 109 5.69 -18.91 2.78
C VAL A 109 5.06 -18.46 1.47
N GLN A 110 5.20 -17.18 1.14
CA GLN A 110 4.82 -16.64 -0.15
C GLN A 110 5.90 -15.69 -0.65
N GLY A 111 6.20 -15.78 -1.94
CA GLY A 111 7.04 -14.82 -2.65
C GLY A 111 6.35 -14.36 -3.93
N VAL A 112 6.49 -13.08 -4.26
CA VAL A 112 5.93 -12.46 -5.45
C VAL A 112 6.98 -11.51 -6.03
N ILE A 113 7.16 -11.55 -7.34
CA ILE A 113 7.81 -10.48 -8.09
C ILE A 113 6.74 -9.78 -8.90
N PHE A 114 6.82 -8.46 -8.98
CA PHE A 114 5.83 -7.66 -9.69
C PHE A 114 6.49 -6.56 -10.52
N PHE A 115 5.82 -6.20 -11.61
CA PHE A 115 6.15 -5.07 -12.47
C PHE A 115 4.85 -4.40 -12.92
N ASN A 116 4.74 -3.10 -12.70
CA ASN A 116 3.58 -2.29 -13.05
C ASN A 116 4.02 -1.15 -13.95
N ASP A 117 3.58 -1.21 -15.21
CA ASP A 117 3.87 -0.24 -16.26
C ASP A 117 2.71 0.76 -16.32
N TYR A 118 2.88 1.93 -15.69
CA TYR A 118 1.91 3.00 -15.78
C TYR A 118 2.13 3.79 -17.06
N SER A 119 1.09 3.87 -17.89
CA SER A 119 1.05 4.81 -19.03
C SER A 119 0.75 6.25 -18.61
N ASN A 120 0.09 6.41 -17.46
CA ASN A 120 -0.19 7.71 -16.86
C ASN A 120 -0.46 7.50 -15.37
N LEU A 121 0.39 7.98 -14.47
CA LEU A 121 0.11 8.10 -13.04
C LEU A 121 -0.72 9.37 -12.79
N LEU A 122 -1.65 9.36 -11.84
CA LEU A 122 -2.37 10.57 -11.41
C LEU A 122 -1.83 11.08 -10.08
N GLY A 123 -1.32 12.32 -10.09
CA GLY A 123 -1.04 13.08 -8.89
C GLY A 123 -2.31 13.76 -8.38
N SER A 124 -2.45 13.88 -7.05
CA SER A 124 -3.55 14.63 -6.43
C SER A 124 -3.01 15.81 -5.63
N ASP A 125 -3.59 16.99 -5.88
CA ASP A 125 -3.30 18.19 -5.12
C ASP A 125 -4.12 18.22 -3.82
N LEU A 126 -3.57 17.58 -2.80
CA LEU A 126 -4.14 17.54 -1.46
C LEU A 126 -3.28 18.39 -0.53
N GLU A 127 -3.92 19.15 0.36
CA GLU A 127 -3.23 19.77 1.50
C GLU A 127 -2.48 18.71 2.29
N ALA A 128 -3.03 17.50 2.46
CA ALA A 128 -2.35 16.40 3.14
C ALA A 128 -1.09 15.88 2.43
N SER A 129 -0.91 16.17 1.13
CA SER A 129 0.28 15.79 0.35
C SER A 129 1.26 16.95 0.14
N GLY A 130 1.01 18.12 0.76
CA GLY A 130 1.82 19.34 0.65
C GLY A 130 1.45 20.22 -0.54
N GLY A 131 0.27 20.02 -1.11
CA GLY A 131 -0.31 20.83 -2.16
C GLY A 131 -1.24 21.93 -1.64
N GLU A 132 -1.87 22.68 -2.55
CA GLU A 132 -2.78 23.79 -2.24
C GLU A 132 -4.20 23.32 -1.83
N GLY A 133 -4.46 22.02 -1.91
CA GLY A 133 -5.73 21.42 -1.48
C GLY A 133 -6.89 21.66 -2.42
N THR A 134 -6.61 21.94 -3.70
CA THR A 134 -7.69 22.11 -4.69
C THR A 134 -8.45 20.80 -4.95
N GLY A 135 -7.86 19.65 -4.60
CA GLY A 135 -8.39 18.33 -4.91
C GLY A 135 -8.28 17.96 -6.39
N TYR A 136 -7.60 18.78 -7.19
CA TYR A 136 -7.41 18.52 -8.61
C TYR A 136 -6.44 17.35 -8.84
N LEU A 137 -6.69 16.62 -9.92
CA LEU A 137 -5.85 15.53 -10.39
C LEU A 137 -5.00 16.00 -11.57
N PHE A 138 -3.73 15.58 -11.57
CA PHE A 138 -2.71 15.98 -12.54
C PHE A 138 -2.08 14.74 -13.17
N ASN A 139 -1.84 14.79 -14.48
CA ASN A 139 -1.14 13.72 -15.19
C ASN A 139 0.34 13.73 -14.78
N GLY A 140 0.78 12.67 -14.10
CA GLY A 140 2.16 12.38 -13.74
C GLY A 140 2.92 11.58 -14.81
N GLY A 141 2.25 11.15 -15.88
CA GLY A 141 2.89 10.47 -17.00
C GLY A 141 3.32 9.04 -16.69
N GLU A 142 4.28 8.55 -17.44
CA GLU A 142 4.72 7.16 -17.42
C GLU A 142 5.58 6.86 -16.18
N VAL A 143 5.28 5.77 -15.50
CA VAL A 143 6.01 5.33 -14.29
C VAL A 143 6.15 3.82 -14.33
N ASP A 144 7.38 3.35 -14.12
CA ASP A 144 7.61 1.93 -13.84
C ASP A 144 7.64 1.73 -12.33
N VAL A 145 6.90 0.74 -11.84
CA VAL A 145 7.00 0.28 -10.44
C VAL A 145 7.31 -1.20 -10.44
N LYS A 146 8.42 -1.60 -9.82
CA LYS A 146 8.84 -3.01 -9.77
C LYS A 146 9.30 -3.39 -8.39
N GLY A 147 9.18 -4.67 -8.08
CA GLY A 147 9.54 -5.10 -6.73
C GLY A 147 9.41 -6.58 -6.47
N ILE A 148 9.71 -6.91 -5.22
CA ILE A 148 9.60 -8.26 -4.67
C ILE A 148 8.89 -8.14 -3.33
N GLU A 149 7.91 -9.01 -3.10
CA GLU A 149 7.22 -9.18 -1.82
C GLU A 149 7.42 -10.59 -1.31
N LEU A 150 7.93 -10.71 -0.09
CA LEU A 150 8.14 -11.97 0.60
C LEU A 150 7.36 -11.96 1.91
N SER A 151 6.75 -13.09 2.26
CA SER A 151 6.17 -13.31 3.58
C SER A 151 6.40 -14.74 4.04
N ALA A 152 6.61 -14.89 5.34
CA ALA A 152 6.75 -16.18 6.00
C ALA A 152 6.08 -16.15 7.37
N SER A 153 5.41 -17.23 7.73
CA SER A 153 4.89 -17.48 9.07
C SER A 153 5.24 -18.89 9.49
N TYR A 154 5.80 -19.05 10.68
CA TYR A 154 6.19 -20.34 11.23
C TYR A 154 5.79 -20.42 12.71
N ASP A 155 5.10 -21.48 13.12
CA ASP A 155 4.82 -21.73 14.54
C ASP A 155 5.82 -22.72 15.13
N ILE A 156 6.73 -22.20 15.97
CA ILE A 156 7.77 -23.01 16.61
C ILE A 156 7.14 -23.96 17.65
N GLY A 157 6.08 -23.51 18.34
CA GLY A 157 5.39 -24.32 19.35
C GLY A 157 4.70 -25.52 18.72
N GLU A 158 3.99 -25.31 17.60
CA GLU A 158 3.39 -26.39 16.83
C GLU A 158 4.45 -27.34 16.26
N ALA A 159 5.51 -26.80 15.65
CA ALA A 159 6.56 -27.62 15.04
C ALA A 159 7.33 -28.47 16.05
N ALA A 160 7.54 -27.95 17.28
CA ALA A 160 8.14 -28.67 18.39
C ALA A 160 7.13 -29.52 19.18
N GLN A 161 5.85 -29.58 18.76
CA GLN A 161 4.76 -30.31 19.42
C GLN A 161 4.60 -29.94 20.91
N MET A 162 4.84 -28.68 21.24
CA MET A 162 4.73 -28.16 22.60
C MET A 162 3.25 -28.05 22.99
N THR A 163 2.81 -28.90 23.92
CA THR A 163 1.42 -28.88 24.37
C THR A 163 1.13 -27.61 25.16
N GLY A 164 0.14 -26.84 24.73
CA GLY A 164 -0.33 -25.63 25.43
C GLY A 164 0.51 -24.37 25.16
N PHE A 165 1.45 -24.42 24.22
CA PHE A 165 2.25 -23.27 23.78
C PHE A 165 2.10 -23.07 22.28
N ALA A 166 1.94 -21.81 21.86
CA ALA A 166 2.15 -21.39 20.47
C ALA A 166 3.24 -20.32 20.43
N ILE A 167 4.15 -20.44 19.48
CA ILE A 167 5.25 -19.48 19.32
C ILE A 167 5.30 -19.06 17.85
N PRO A 168 4.35 -18.20 17.42
CA PRO A 168 4.27 -17.76 16.03
C PRO A 168 5.36 -16.74 15.72
N LEU A 169 6.23 -17.08 14.77
CA LEU A 169 7.15 -16.19 14.10
C LEU A 169 6.55 -15.74 12.77
N ARG A 170 6.56 -14.43 12.49
CA ARG A 170 6.15 -13.85 11.20
C ARG A 170 7.20 -12.89 10.69
N VAL A 171 7.41 -12.90 9.39
CA VAL A 171 8.28 -11.96 8.67
C VAL A 171 7.60 -11.57 7.36
N SER A 172 7.61 -10.29 7.03
CA SER A 172 7.34 -9.80 5.69
C SER A 172 8.44 -8.84 5.26
N TYR A 173 8.77 -8.88 3.97
CA TYR A 173 9.75 -8.03 3.33
C TYR A 173 9.22 -7.55 1.98
N THR A 174 9.35 -6.26 1.72
CA THR A 174 9.02 -5.65 0.44
C THR A 174 10.21 -4.85 -0.05
N TYR A 175 10.64 -5.16 -1.27
CA TYR A 175 11.48 -4.28 -2.09
C TYR A 175 10.61 -3.59 -3.12
N THR A 176 10.72 -2.27 -3.27
CA THR A 176 10.00 -1.53 -4.32
C THR A 176 10.89 -0.44 -4.90
N ASP A 177 10.96 -0.41 -6.22
CA ASP A 177 11.68 0.58 -7.01
C ASP A 177 10.67 1.22 -7.96
N ALA A 178 10.56 2.55 -7.94
CA ALA A 178 9.62 3.27 -8.79
C ALA A 178 10.25 4.52 -9.39
N GLU A 179 10.20 4.62 -10.71
CA GLU A 179 10.87 5.69 -11.47
C GLU A 179 9.92 6.29 -12.50
N PHE A 180 9.94 7.62 -12.62
CA PHE A 180 9.31 8.31 -13.74
C PHE A 180 10.04 7.98 -15.05
N ARG A 181 9.29 7.80 -16.15
CA ARG A 181 9.83 7.48 -17.48
C ARG A 181 9.79 8.63 -18.47
N ASN A 182 8.99 9.66 -18.18
CA ASN A 182 8.88 10.85 -19.02
C ASN A 182 9.29 12.13 -18.27
N LYS A 183 9.67 13.15 -19.05
CA LYS A 183 9.92 14.50 -18.55
C LYS A 183 8.60 15.29 -18.47
N PHE A 184 8.36 15.96 -17.35
CA PHE A 184 7.24 16.91 -17.24
C PHE A 184 7.48 17.95 -16.15
N LYS A 185 6.71 19.04 -16.22
CA LYS A 185 6.62 20.03 -15.15
C LYS A 185 5.29 19.85 -14.45
N SER A 186 5.33 19.62 -13.15
CA SER A 186 4.15 19.51 -12.31
C SER A 186 3.86 20.82 -11.61
N ASP A 187 2.57 21.19 -11.56
CA ASP A 187 2.09 22.24 -10.67
C ASP A 187 2.09 21.76 -9.20
N PHE A 188 2.13 20.44 -8.97
CA PHE A 188 2.36 19.87 -7.65
C PHE A 188 3.84 20.06 -7.28
N GLY A 189 4.12 21.11 -6.52
CA GLY A 189 5.46 21.52 -6.08
C GLY A 189 6.38 20.37 -5.65
N PRO A 190 5.86 19.37 -4.92
CA PRO A 190 6.56 18.12 -4.63
C PRO A 190 7.23 17.31 -5.75
N TRP A 191 6.68 17.37 -6.95
CA TRP A 191 7.24 16.75 -8.15
C TRP A 191 8.05 17.77 -8.92
N GLY A 192 7.63 19.03 -8.93
CA GLY A 192 8.39 20.13 -9.52
C GLY A 192 8.69 19.89 -11.00
N THR A 193 9.97 19.89 -11.37
CA THR A 193 10.41 19.46 -12.71
C THR A 193 10.95 18.04 -12.60
N VAL A 194 10.26 17.11 -13.25
CA VAL A 194 10.61 15.69 -13.26
C VAL A 194 11.35 15.36 -14.54
N GLU A 195 12.45 14.63 -14.41
CA GLU A 195 13.19 14.02 -15.52
C GLU A 195 13.04 12.49 -15.46
N PRO A 196 13.20 11.78 -16.59
CA PRO A 196 13.25 10.33 -16.60
C PRO A 196 14.30 9.77 -15.64
N GLY A 197 13.94 8.70 -14.92
CA GLY A 197 14.75 8.05 -13.90
C GLY A 197 14.59 8.64 -12.50
N PHE A 198 13.84 9.73 -12.33
CA PHE A 198 13.56 10.27 -10.99
C PHE A 198 12.72 9.28 -10.18
N GLU A 199 13.14 9.01 -8.95
CA GLU A 199 12.42 8.17 -7.99
C GLU A 199 11.18 8.89 -7.46
N LEU A 200 10.13 8.13 -7.17
CA LEU A 200 8.91 8.67 -6.58
C LEU A 200 9.16 9.12 -5.12
N PRO A 201 8.67 10.32 -4.72
CA PRO A 201 8.70 10.73 -3.33
C PRO A 201 7.93 9.78 -2.40
N TYR A 202 8.37 9.67 -1.16
CA TYR A 202 7.71 8.93 -0.09
C TYR A 202 7.53 7.42 -0.33
N LEU A 203 8.27 6.85 -1.28
CA LEU A 203 8.30 5.41 -1.51
C LEU A 203 9.60 4.81 -0.92
N PRO A 204 9.52 3.99 0.13
CA PRO A 204 10.70 3.32 0.68
C PRO A 204 11.10 2.11 -0.17
N HIS A 205 12.39 2.01 -0.48
CA HIS A 205 12.93 0.86 -1.20
C HIS A 205 12.83 -0.43 -0.40
N HIS A 206 13.02 -0.38 0.92
CA HIS A 206 12.97 -1.56 1.77
C HIS A 206 12.01 -1.37 2.94
N GLN A 207 11.09 -2.32 3.10
CA GLN A 207 10.22 -2.43 4.26
C GLN A 207 10.31 -3.84 4.81
N ILE A 208 10.55 -3.97 6.12
CA ILE A 208 10.56 -5.26 6.82
C ILE A 208 9.61 -5.14 8.01
N ALA A 209 8.72 -6.11 8.19
CA ALA A 209 7.98 -6.28 9.44
C ALA A 209 8.21 -7.70 9.95
N THR A 210 8.62 -7.83 11.21
CA THR A 210 8.75 -9.12 11.87
C THR A 210 8.07 -9.10 13.22
N SER A 211 7.56 -10.26 13.64
CA SER A 211 7.00 -10.42 14.98
C SER A 211 7.24 -11.83 15.49
N ILE A 212 7.50 -11.96 16.78
CA ILE A 212 7.47 -13.21 17.51
C ILE A 212 6.42 -13.11 18.61
N GLY A 213 5.55 -14.12 18.69
CA GLY A 213 4.56 -14.27 19.75
C GLY A 213 4.92 -15.39 20.72
N LEU A 214 4.32 -15.33 21.90
CA LEU A 214 4.23 -16.43 22.85
C LEU A 214 2.80 -16.46 23.35
N GLU A 215 2.08 -17.55 23.10
CA GLU A 215 0.76 -17.80 23.67
C GLU A 215 0.87 -18.99 24.62
N TRP A 216 0.46 -18.80 25.87
CA TRP A 216 0.53 -19.80 26.91
C TRP A 216 -0.59 -19.62 27.93
N THR A 217 -1.52 -20.56 27.98
CA THR A 217 -2.65 -20.60 28.94
C THR A 217 -3.43 -19.28 29.01
N LYS A 218 -3.10 -18.40 29.96
CA LYS A 218 -3.72 -17.08 30.17
C LYS A 218 -2.89 -15.92 29.63
N PHE A 219 -1.65 -16.15 29.24
CA PHE A 219 -0.71 -15.13 28.79
C PHE A 219 -0.56 -15.17 27.28
N ALA A 220 -0.57 -13.99 26.65
CA ALA A 220 -0.09 -13.82 25.30
C ALA A 220 0.87 -12.63 25.27
N ALA A 221 2.07 -12.82 24.72
CA ALA A 221 3.04 -11.76 24.54
C ALA A 221 3.40 -11.66 23.05
N ASN A 222 3.66 -10.45 22.58
CA ASN A 222 4.15 -10.21 21.23
C ASN A 222 5.26 -9.16 21.26
N LEU A 223 6.36 -9.46 20.57
CA LEU A 223 7.39 -8.50 20.22
C LEU A 223 7.36 -8.34 18.70
N SER A 224 7.27 -7.10 18.23
CA SER A 224 7.30 -6.79 16.80
C SER A 224 8.36 -5.75 16.48
N ALA A 225 8.92 -5.84 15.29
CA ALA A 225 9.92 -4.91 14.77
C ALA A 225 9.52 -4.49 13.35
N LYS A 226 9.52 -3.19 13.10
CA LYS A 226 9.26 -2.61 11.78
C LYS A 226 10.43 -1.77 11.32
N TYR A 227 11.09 -2.20 10.24
CA TYR A 227 12.09 -1.42 9.54
C TYR A 227 11.50 -0.78 8.29
N VAL A 228 11.81 0.48 8.06
CA VAL A 228 11.51 1.20 6.82
C VAL A 228 12.75 2.00 6.44
N SER A 229 13.21 1.85 5.19
CA SER A 229 14.33 2.62 4.67
C SER A 229 14.00 4.10 4.56
N LYS A 230 15.05 4.91 4.39
CA LYS A 230 14.91 6.32 4.02
C LYS A 230 14.11 6.45 2.72
N THR A 231 13.34 7.54 2.61
CA THR A 231 12.62 7.94 1.40
C THR A 231 13.01 9.34 1.02
N ARG A 232 12.97 9.67 -0.27
CA ARG A 232 12.96 11.07 -0.70
C ARG A 232 11.65 11.72 -0.29
N THR A 233 11.67 13.02 -0.10
CA THR A 233 10.45 13.80 0.03
C THR A 233 10.08 14.49 -1.27
N GLU A 234 10.98 14.62 -2.23
CA GLU A 234 10.75 15.16 -3.59
C GLU A 234 11.24 14.18 -4.65
N ALA A 235 10.79 14.36 -5.90
CA ALA A 235 11.22 13.49 -7.00
C ALA A 235 12.70 13.77 -7.31
N GLY A 236 13.50 12.74 -7.56
CA GLY A 236 14.92 12.93 -7.84
C GLY A 236 15.73 11.65 -7.89
N THR A 237 17.05 11.77 -8.05
CA THR A 237 18.00 10.65 -8.15
C THR A 237 19.23 10.86 -7.27
N GLY A 238 20.15 9.89 -7.25
CA GLY A 238 21.43 9.99 -6.55
C GLY A 238 21.31 9.86 -5.04
N ASP A 239 22.26 10.44 -4.30
CA ASP A 239 22.27 10.30 -2.85
C ASP A 239 21.11 11.04 -2.16
N PHE A 240 20.68 10.51 -1.02
CA PHE A 240 19.65 11.14 -0.22
C PHE A 240 20.17 12.42 0.46
N VAL A 241 19.63 13.57 0.06
CA VAL A 241 19.87 14.85 0.73
C VAL A 241 19.09 14.90 2.06
N PRO A 242 19.73 15.14 3.23
CA PRO A 242 19.06 15.10 4.54
C PRO A 242 17.83 15.99 4.68
N SER A 243 17.83 17.18 4.08
CA SER A 243 16.69 18.12 4.11
C SER A 243 15.51 17.69 3.23
N LEU A 244 15.77 16.84 2.23
CA LEU A 244 14.79 16.35 1.25
C LEU A 244 14.52 14.85 1.40
N SER A 245 14.72 14.31 2.61
CA SER A 245 14.54 12.89 2.90
C SER A 245 13.97 12.66 4.29
N THR A 246 13.31 11.52 4.46
CA THR A 246 12.94 10.99 5.79
C THR A 246 14.09 10.21 6.42
N ASP A 247 13.93 9.72 7.64
CA ASP A 247 14.93 8.83 8.25
C ASP A 247 14.61 7.36 7.98
N ALA A 248 15.66 6.56 7.81
CA ALA A 248 15.54 5.12 8.00
C ALA A 248 15.25 4.84 9.48
N ARG A 249 14.35 3.89 9.76
CA ARG A 249 13.87 3.63 11.11
C ARG A 249 13.65 2.16 11.37
N LEU A 250 14.00 1.73 12.57
CA LEU A 250 13.60 0.46 13.16
C LEU A 250 12.82 0.78 14.44
N VAL A 251 11.54 0.41 14.48
CA VAL A 251 10.66 0.62 15.63
C VAL A 251 10.31 -0.74 16.21
N LEU A 252 10.51 -0.89 17.52
CA LEU A 252 10.15 -2.08 18.28
C LEU A 252 8.90 -1.81 19.10
N ASP A 253 7.90 -2.68 19.01
CA ASP A 253 6.69 -2.62 19.84
C ASP A 253 6.55 -3.93 20.62
N VAL A 254 6.07 -3.82 21.86
CA VAL A 254 5.77 -4.99 22.70
C VAL A 254 4.34 -4.90 23.22
N SER A 255 3.65 -6.04 23.31
CA SER A 255 2.36 -6.15 23.97
C SER A 255 2.27 -7.42 24.79
N VAL A 256 1.58 -7.34 25.92
CA VAL A 256 1.25 -8.47 26.77
C VAL A 256 -0.23 -8.40 27.12
N ASP A 257 -0.94 -9.50 26.87
CA ASP A 257 -2.33 -9.73 27.28
C ASP A 257 -2.34 -10.81 28.38
N TYR A 258 -3.20 -10.59 29.39
CA TYR A 258 -3.48 -11.56 30.44
C TYR A 258 -4.99 -11.80 30.57
N ALA A 259 -5.41 -13.04 30.40
CA ALA A 259 -6.80 -13.46 30.53
C ALA A 259 -7.19 -13.58 32.01
N LEU A 260 -8.04 -12.66 32.47
CA LEU A 260 -8.67 -12.73 33.79
C LEU A 260 -9.72 -13.85 33.83
N THR A 261 -10.54 -13.90 32.78
CA THR A 261 -11.54 -14.95 32.54
C THR A 261 -11.57 -15.27 31.04
N PRO A 262 -12.31 -16.31 30.59
CA PRO A 262 -12.44 -16.59 29.15
C PRO A 262 -13.01 -15.44 28.31
N ARG A 263 -13.69 -14.46 28.94
CA ARG A 263 -14.29 -13.30 28.26
C ARG A 263 -13.60 -11.97 28.55
N ASN A 264 -12.69 -11.92 29.53
CA ASN A 264 -12.08 -10.68 30.00
C ASN A 264 -10.55 -10.79 29.96
N LYS A 265 -9.91 -9.83 29.30
CA LYS A 265 -8.44 -9.74 29.21
C LYS A 265 -7.99 -8.34 29.58
N VAL A 266 -6.94 -8.24 30.39
CA VAL A 266 -6.20 -6.99 30.55
C VAL A 266 -5.01 -7.01 29.62
N PHE A 267 -4.62 -5.85 29.10
CA PHE A 267 -3.44 -5.76 28.26
C PHE A 267 -2.61 -4.54 28.62
N VAL A 268 -1.31 -4.66 28.35
CA VAL A 268 -0.33 -3.58 28.38
C VAL A 268 0.46 -3.64 27.09
N SER A 269 0.65 -2.50 26.44
CA SER A 269 1.47 -2.37 25.23
C SER A 269 2.35 -1.15 25.31
N VAL A 270 3.60 -1.30 24.87
CA VAL A 270 4.55 -0.21 24.69
C VAL A 270 4.87 -0.12 23.21
N ARG A 271 4.47 0.98 22.58
CA ARG A 271 4.88 1.32 21.21
C ARG A 271 6.17 2.12 21.24
N ASN A 272 7.04 1.91 20.26
CA ASN A 272 8.37 2.49 20.20
C ASN A 272 9.15 2.26 21.52
N LEU A 273 9.31 0.98 21.87
CA LEU A 273 9.95 0.50 23.10
C LEU A 273 11.35 1.12 23.31
N THR A 274 12.11 1.35 22.24
CA THR A 274 13.45 1.94 22.30
C THR A 274 13.46 3.47 22.35
N ASP A 275 12.28 4.10 22.33
CA ASP A 275 12.10 5.56 22.27
C ASP A 275 12.90 6.22 21.14
N ARG A 276 12.90 5.58 19.96
CA ARG A 276 13.62 6.08 18.80
C ARG A 276 12.95 7.34 18.27
N THR A 277 13.68 8.45 18.23
CA THR A 277 13.28 9.65 17.48
C THR A 277 13.73 9.55 16.02
N TYR A 278 12.83 9.88 15.10
CA TYR A 278 13.10 9.86 13.66
C TYR A 278 12.11 10.77 12.90
N ILE A 279 12.51 11.26 11.74
CA ILE A 279 11.66 12.02 10.82
C ILE A 279 10.81 11.04 10.00
N ALA A 280 9.51 10.97 10.30
CA ALA A 280 8.56 10.08 9.62
C ALA A 280 8.05 10.69 8.31
N ALA A 281 7.86 12.01 8.28
CA ALA A 281 7.46 12.76 7.10
C ALA A 281 7.96 14.20 7.19
N ARG A 282 8.02 14.90 6.05
CA ARG A 282 8.27 16.36 5.99
C ARG A 282 7.08 17.13 5.43
N ARG A 283 5.97 16.45 5.16
CA ARG A 283 4.77 17.00 4.55
C ARG A 283 3.51 16.74 5.38
N PRO A 284 2.48 17.59 5.21
CA PRO A 284 2.52 18.83 4.43
C PRO A 284 3.26 20.01 5.03
N ALA A 285 3.35 20.10 6.35
CA ALA A 285 3.96 21.23 7.03
C ALA A 285 5.10 20.78 7.95
N GLY A 286 6.34 20.94 7.49
CA GLY A 286 7.55 20.73 8.27
C GLY A 286 7.84 19.29 8.68
N ILE A 287 8.85 19.12 9.53
CA ILE A 287 9.27 17.82 10.05
C ILE A 287 8.19 17.25 10.97
N ARG A 288 7.78 16.02 10.68
CA ARG A 288 6.86 15.24 11.51
C ARG A 288 7.61 14.08 12.15
N PRO A 289 7.81 14.12 13.47
CA PRO A 289 8.46 13.03 14.16
C PRO A 289 7.57 11.78 14.16
N GLY A 290 8.21 10.62 14.28
CA GLY A 290 7.51 9.38 14.61
C GLY A 290 6.78 9.43 15.95
N LEU A 291 5.89 8.46 16.18
CA LEU A 291 5.24 8.28 17.48
C LEU A 291 6.34 8.06 18.56
N PRO A 292 6.38 8.87 19.64
CA PRO A 292 7.31 8.63 20.75
C PRO A 292 6.93 7.36 21.50
N ARG A 293 7.77 6.94 22.46
CA ARG A 293 7.41 5.83 23.34
C ARG A 293 6.04 6.07 23.97
N THR A 294 5.10 5.17 23.70
CA THR A 294 3.71 5.29 24.17
C THR A 294 3.32 4.03 24.92
N LEU A 295 2.93 4.20 26.19
CA LEU A 295 2.33 3.14 27.01
C LEU A 295 0.81 3.16 26.83
N ILE A 296 0.23 2.00 26.54
CA ILE A 296 -1.21 1.78 26.41
C ILE A 296 -1.58 0.63 27.34
N PHE A 297 -2.63 0.78 28.12
CA PHE A 297 -3.20 -0.30 28.93
C PHE A 297 -4.72 -0.27 28.83
N GLY A 298 -5.37 -1.41 29.05
CA GLY A 298 -6.82 -1.47 29.00
C GLY A 298 -7.39 -2.85 29.29
N LEU A 299 -8.73 -2.92 29.25
CA LEU A 299 -9.53 -4.13 29.41
C LEU A 299 -10.24 -4.41 28.07
N LYS A 300 -10.23 -5.68 27.65
CA LYS A 300 -11.02 -6.20 26.53
C LYS A 300 -12.07 -7.15 27.10
N SER A 301 -13.33 -6.96 26.72
CA SER A 301 -14.46 -7.80 27.17
C SER A 301 -15.31 -8.21 25.97
N ASP A 302 -15.56 -9.50 25.83
CA ASP A 302 -16.50 -10.05 24.84
C ASP A 302 -17.86 -10.29 25.53
N PHE A 303 -18.93 -9.69 24.98
CA PHE A 303 -20.29 -9.74 25.51
C PHE A 303 -21.16 -10.76 24.78
#